data_AF-A0A327YC80-F1
#
_entry.id   AF-A0A327YC80-F1
#
_cell.length_a   1.000
_cell.length_b   1.000
_cell.length_c   1.000
_cell.angle_alpha   90.00
_cell.angle_beta   90.00
_cell.angle_gamma   90.00
#
_symmetry.space_group_name_H-M   'P 1'
#
loop_
_entity.id
_entity.type
_entity.pdbx_description
1 polymer ?
#
loop_
_entity_poly.entity_id
_entity_poly.type
_entity_poly.pdbx_seq_one_letter_code
_entity_poly.pdbx_strand_id
1 'polypeptide(L)'
;MWAVFLSICLGSISIVASLYVKSELERAFNRRRKIFALHIANIWIINIVIAGSYYIFSGLFLKENGIEVVKAFSYIFLVSLEFSVPFYMIAAFLFEDWKKRQKKYTTSEDKKILYIKEKYLSKNNHYNSKTS
;
A
#
# COMPACT_ATOMS: atom_id res chain seq x y z
N MET A 1 -14.66 -20.62 7.32
CA MET A 1 -13.94 -20.41 6.04
C MET A 1 -14.26 -19.05 5.42
N TRP A 2 -15.53 -18.65 5.30
CA TRP A 2 -15.91 -17.34 4.73
C TRP A 2 -15.28 -16.13 5.42
N ALA A 3 -15.21 -16.12 6.76
CA ALA A 3 -14.59 -15.01 7.51
C ALA A 3 -13.12 -14.77 7.11
N VAL A 4 -12.33 -15.85 6.97
CA VAL A 4 -10.92 -15.78 6.54
C VAL A 4 -10.81 -15.25 5.12
N PHE A 5 -11.64 -15.76 4.21
CA PHE A 5 -11.63 -15.33 2.82
C PHE A 5 -11.95 -13.83 2.71
N LEU A 6 -13.01 -13.38 3.38
CA LEU A 6 -13.41 -11.97 3.38
C LEU A 6 -12.34 -11.07 4.00
N SER A 7 -11.72 -11.48 5.11
CA SER A 7 -10.65 -10.70 5.75
C SER A 7 -9.41 -10.57 4.86
N ILE A 8 -9.05 -11.63 4.11
CA ILE A 8 -7.94 -11.58 3.15
C ILE A 8 -8.27 -10.66 1.97
N CYS A 9 -9.48 -10.73 1.42
CA CYS A 9 -9.92 -9.85 0.34
C CYS A 9 -9.89 -8.38 0.77
N LEU A 10 -10.49 -8.07 1.92
CA LEU A 10 -10.49 -6.71 2.48
C LEU A 10 -9.07 -6.24 2.79
N GLY A 11 -8.26 -7.07 3.44
CA GLY A 11 -6.87 -6.76 3.74
C GLY A 11 -6.06 -6.45 2.49
N SER A 12 -6.23 -7.23 1.41
CA SER A 12 -5.54 -7.01 0.13
C SER A 12 -5.92 -5.66 -0.50
N ILE A 13 -7.21 -5.33 -0.52
CA ILE A 13 -7.70 -4.04 -1.02
C ILE A 13 -7.15 -2.89 -0.17
N SER A 14 -7.18 -3.02 1.16
CA SER A 14 -6.65 -2.03 2.09
C SER A 14 -5.16 -1.80 1.90
N ILE A 15 -4.36 -2.85 1.68
CA ILE A 15 -2.92 -2.72 1.41
C ILE A 15 -2.67 -1.85 0.17
N VAL A 16 -3.35 -2.15 -0.94
CA VAL A 16 -3.18 -1.40 -2.19
C VAL A 16 -3.63 0.05 -2.03
N ALA A 17 -4.79 0.27 -1.41
CA ALA A 17 -5.32 1.60 -1.14
C ALA A 17 -4.38 2.42 -0.24
N SER A 18 -3.90 1.85 0.86
CA SER A 18 -2.97 2.50 1.80
C SER A 18 -1.63 2.83 1.16
N LEU A 19 -1.09 1.98 0.29
CA LEU A 19 0.15 2.27 -0.46
C LEU A 19 -0.05 3.40 -1.47
N TYR A 20 -1.21 3.45 -2.13
CA TYR A 20 -1.57 4.54 -3.03
C TYR A 20 -1.72 5.87 -2.29
N VAL A 21 -2.50 5.89 -1.21
CA VAL A 21 -2.68 7.08 -0.36
C VAL A 21 -1.35 7.55 0.20
N LYS A 22 -0.50 6.64 0.71
CA LYS A 22 0.86 6.97 1.15
C LYS A 22 1.67 7.65 0.05
N SER A 23 1.61 7.13 -1.18
CA SER A 23 2.33 7.69 -2.32
C SER A 23 1.88 9.11 -2.65
N GLU A 24 0.57 9.39 -2.59
CA GLU A 24 0.04 10.73 -2.82
C GLU A 24 0.37 11.68 -1.65
N LEU A 25 0.32 11.22 -0.41
CA LEU A 25 0.74 11.99 0.77
C LEU A 25 2.23 12.35 0.70
N GLU A 26 3.11 11.40 0.37
CA GLU A 26 4.53 11.69 0.18
C GLU A 26 4.76 12.69 -0.95
N ARG A 27 3.97 12.61 -2.03
CA ARG A 27 4.04 13.56 -3.15
C ARG A 27 3.58 14.97 -2.74
N ALA A 28 2.54 15.07 -1.90
CA ALA A 28 1.98 16.33 -1.44
C ALA A 28 2.85 17.02 -0.39
N PHE A 29 3.33 16.29 0.61
CA PHE A 29 4.10 16.85 1.72
C PHE A 29 5.59 17.02 1.41
N ASN A 30 6.21 16.05 0.72
CA ASN A 30 7.66 16.08 0.55
C ASN A 30 8.13 15.25 -0.65
N ARG A 31 8.23 15.90 -1.83
CA ARG A 31 8.50 15.29 -3.16
C ARG A 31 9.67 14.30 -3.22
N ARG A 32 10.59 14.29 -2.24
CA ARG A 32 11.80 13.45 -2.22
C ARG A 32 12.00 12.57 -0.98
N ARG A 33 11.24 12.74 0.11
CA ARG A 33 11.53 12.03 1.37
C ARG A 33 10.51 10.91 1.59
N LYS A 34 10.99 9.65 1.63
CA LYS A 34 10.18 8.53 2.09
C LYS A 34 9.88 8.70 3.57
N ILE A 35 8.62 8.57 3.98
CA ILE A 35 8.20 8.70 5.38
C ILE A 35 7.96 7.29 5.93
N PHE A 36 8.94 6.77 6.68
CA PHE A 36 8.85 5.42 7.25
C PHE A 36 7.67 5.26 8.23
N ALA A 37 7.35 6.31 8.99
CA ALA A 37 6.21 6.31 9.92
C ALA A 37 4.88 6.00 9.23
N LEU A 38 4.70 6.35 7.94
CA LEU A 38 3.49 6.00 7.18
C LEU A 38 3.39 4.51 6.88
N HIS A 39 4.51 3.78 6.76
CA HIS A 39 4.47 2.33 6.62
C HIS A 39 4.00 1.68 7.92
N ILE A 40 4.51 2.13 9.07
CA ILE A 40 4.08 1.64 10.37
C ILE A 40 2.58 1.90 10.56
N ALA A 41 2.13 3.14 10.36
CA ALA A 41 0.71 3.48 10.49
C ALA A 41 -0.19 2.64 9.56
N ASN A 42 0.23 2.42 8.31
CA ASN A 42 -0.49 1.56 7.39
C ASN A 42 -0.60 0.12 7.89
N ILE A 43 0.49 -0.48 8.38
CA ILE A 43 0.47 -1.85 8.92
C ILE A 43 -0.55 -1.94 10.07
N TRP A 44 -0.53 -1.00 11.01
CA TRP A 44 -1.48 -0.96 12.12
C TRP A 44 -2.93 -0.86 11.64
N ILE A 45 -3.24 0.08 10.75
CA ILE A 45 -4.60 0.29 10.22
C ILE A 45 -5.08 -0.95 9.46
N ILE A 46 -4.25 -1.51 8.59
CA ILE A 46 -4.57 -2.71 7.82
C ILE A 46 -4.79 -3.89 8.75
N ASN A 47 -3.98 -4.04 9.80
CA ASN A 47 -4.14 -5.11 10.76
C ASN A 47 -5.44 -4.98 11.56
N ILE A 48 -5.85 -3.76 11.92
CA ILE A 48 -7.17 -3.50 12.53
C ILE A 48 -8.29 -3.93 11.58
N VAL A 49 -8.18 -3.62 10.27
CA VAL A 49 -9.18 -4.04 9.28
C VAL A 49 -9.25 -5.56 9.14
N ILE A 50 -8.11 -6.25 9.09
CA ILE A 50 -8.04 -7.71 8.98
C ILE A 50 -8.62 -8.36 10.25
N ALA A 51 -8.13 -7.97 11.43
CA ALA A 51 -8.59 -8.53 12.70
C ALA A 51 -10.08 -8.22 12.94
N GLY A 52 -10.51 -6.99 12.69
CA GLY A 52 -11.91 -6.56 12.83
C GLY A 52 -12.85 -7.27 11.88
N SER A 53 -12.49 -7.37 10.59
CA SER A 53 -13.30 -8.12 9.61
C SER A 53 -13.41 -9.59 9.99
N TYR A 54 -12.32 -10.23 10.37
CA TYR A 54 -12.36 -11.62 10.83
C TYR A 54 -13.22 -11.78 12.10
N TYR A 55 -13.05 -10.91 13.09
CA TYR A 55 -13.80 -10.94 14.34
C TYR A 55 -15.32 -10.77 14.13
N ILE A 56 -15.72 -9.87 13.23
CA ILE A 56 -17.12 -9.64 12.87
C ILE A 56 -17.68 -10.83 12.06
N PHE A 57 -17.00 -11.24 10.99
CA PHE A 57 -17.53 -12.29 10.09
C PHE A 57 -17.45 -13.70 10.67
N SER A 58 -16.65 -13.92 11.72
CA SER A 58 -16.65 -15.17 12.49
C SER A 58 -17.79 -15.25 13.51
N GLY A 59 -18.51 -14.14 13.74
CA GLY A 59 -19.61 -14.07 14.71
C GLY A 59 -19.13 -14.02 16.16
N LEU A 60 -17.83 -13.84 16.42
CA LEU A 60 -17.28 -13.76 17.78
C LEU A 60 -17.82 -12.53 18.52
N PHE A 61 -18.06 -11.43 17.80
CA PHE A 61 -18.71 -10.25 18.34
C PHE A 61 -20.08 -10.53 19.00
N LEU A 62 -20.81 -11.57 18.56
CA LEU A 62 -22.12 -11.94 19.12
C LEU A 62 -22.02 -12.98 20.25
N LYS A 63 -20.88 -13.67 20.38
CA LYS A 63 -20.69 -14.79 21.32
C LYS A 63 -19.98 -14.37 22.60
N GLU A 64 -19.08 -13.41 22.51
CA GLU A 64 -18.24 -12.97 23.62
C GLU A 64 -18.81 -11.70 24.23
N ASN A 65 -18.71 -11.56 25.55
CA ASN A 65 -19.18 -10.38 26.28
C ASN A 65 -18.08 -9.81 27.19
N GLY A 66 -18.05 -8.48 27.33
CA GLY A 66 -17.16 -7.79 28.25
C GLY A 66 -15.67 -8.03 27.97
N ILE A 67 -14.96 -8.56 28.95
CA ILE A 67 -13.49 -8.74 28.89
C ILE A 67 -13.08 -9.81 27.87
N GLU A 68 -13.94 -10.78 27.57
CA GLU A 68 -13.64 -11.86 26.62
C GLU A 68 -13.46 -11.31 25.20
N VAL A 69 -14.28 -10.33 24.81
CA VAL A 69 -14.17 -9.60 23.53
C VAL A 69 -12.78 -9.01 23.34
N VAL A 70 -12.26 -8.35 24.38
CA VAL A 70 -10.94 -7.71 24.32
C VAL A 70 -9.85 -8.77 24.20
N LYS A 71 -9.98 -9.89 24.92
CA LYS A 71 -9.02 -11.00 24.86
C LYS A 71 -9.00 -11.67 23.49
N ALA A 72 -10.16 -12.01 22.92
CA ALA A 72 -10.18 -12.65 21.61
C ALA A 72 -9.75 -11.69 20.50
N PHE A 73 -10.21 -10.44 20.52
CA PHE A 73 -9.78 -9.46 19.53
C PHE A 73 -8.27 -9.22 19.59
N SER A 74 -7.69 -9.07 20.79
CA SER A 74 -6.23 -8.89 20.94
C SER A 74 -5.45 -10.12 20.48
N TYR A 75 -5.94 -11.33 20.75
CA TYR A 75 -5.33 -12.56 20.23
C TYR A 75 -5.34 -12.58 18.70
N ILE A 76 -6.50 -12.34 18.08
CA ILE A 76 -6.64 -12.30 16.61
C ILE A 76 -5.75 -11.20 16.02
N PHE A 77 -5.69 -10.04 16.66
CA PHE A 77 -4.85 -8.92 16.25
C PHE A 77 -3.37 -9.28 16.22
N LEU A 78 -2.86 -9.96 17.25
CA LEU A 78 -1.46 -10.39 17.31
C LEU A 78 -1.15 -11.42 16.23
N VAL A 79 -2.02 -12.43 16.08
CA VAL A 79 -1.87 -13.47 15.04
C VAL A 79 -1.90 -12.84 13.65
N SER A 80 -2.86 -11.96 13.36
CA SER A 80 -2.95 -11.30 12.07
C SER A 80 -1.78 -10.35 11.81
N LEU A 81 -1.15 -9.81 12.85
CA LEU A 81 0.02 -8.94 12.71
C LEU A 81 1.22 -9.71 12.13
N GLU A 82 1.46 -10.93 12.63
CA GLU A 82 2.56 -11.79 12.16
C GLU A 82 2.46 -12.09 10.66
N PHE A 83 1.23 -12.25 10.16
CA PHE A 83 0.99 -12.46 8.72
C PHE A 83 0.94 -11.15 7.93
N SER A 84 0.35 -10.09 8.47
CA SER A 84 0.16 -8.84 7.72
C SER A 84 1.47 -8.12 7.44
N VAL A 85 2.46 -8.19 8.33
CA VAL A 85 3.77 -7.56 8.15
C VAL A 85 4.52 -8.06 6.89
N PRO A 86 4.80 -9.37 6.72
CA PRO A 86 5.51 -9.86 5.55
C PRO A 86 4.72 -9.62 4.25
N PHE A 87 3.40 -9.82 4.27
CA PHE A 87 2.56 -9.55 3.10
C PHE A 87 2.57 -8.07 2.71
N TYR A 88 2.48 -7.17 3.68
CA TYR A 88 2.57 -5.73 3.44
C TYR A 88 3.92 -5.35 2.85
N MET A 89 5.02 -5.90 3.37
CA MET A 89 6.37 -5.63 2.87
C MET A 89 6.55 -6.06 1.41
N ILE A 90 6.07 -7.26 1.05
CA ILE A 90 6.09 -7.75 -0.34
C ILE A 90 5.27 -6.82 -1.23
N ALA A 91 4.05 -6.46 -0.81
CA ALA A 91 3.20 -5.56 -1.57
C ALA A 91 3.82 -4.16 -1.73
N ALA A 92 4.47 -3.63 -0.69
CA ALA A 92 5.16 -2.34 -0.74
C ALA A 92 6.33 -2.36 -1.74
N PHE A 93 7.10 -3.44 -1.77
CA PHE A 93 8.19 -3.64 -2.73
C PHE A 93 7.66 -3.69 -4.17
N LEU A 94 6.63 -4.52 -4.43
CA LEU A 94 5.99 -4.63 -5.73
C LEU A 94 5.37 -3.30 -6.19
N PHE A 95 4.77 -2.55 -5.27
CA PHE A 95 4.18 -1.25 -5.55
C PHE A 95 5.24 -0.21 -5.94
N GLU A 96 6.40 -0.22 -5.28
CA GLU A 96 7.51 0.67 -5.62
C GLU A 96 8.05 0.37 -7.03
N ASP A 97 8.19 -0.92 -7.38
CA ASP A 97 8.60 -1.35 -8.70
C ASP A 97 7.58 -1.01 -9.78
N TRP A 98 6.29 -1.22 -9.51
CA TRP A 98 5.21 -0.78 -10.40
C TRP A 98 5.27 0.73 -10.63
N LYS A 99 5.46 1.52 -9.57
CA LYS A 99 5.60 2.99 -9.67
C LYS A 99 6.80 3.39 -10.53
N LYS A 100 7.97 2.74 -10.37
CA LYS A 100 9.15 2.98 -11.22
C LYS A 100 8.87 2.67 -12.69
N ARG A 101 8.13 1.59 -12.98
CA ARG A 101 7.72 1.22 -14.35
C ARG A 101 6.76 2.25 -14.96
N GLN A 102 5.90 2.88 -14.16
CA GLN A 102 4.96 3.92 -14.60
C GLN A 102 5.60 5.31 -14.79
N LYS A 103 6.75 5.61 -14.18
CA LYS A 103 7.45 6.88 -14.42
C LYS A 103 7.80 7.04 -15.90
N LYS A 104 7.45 8.21 -16.47
CA LYS A 104 7.66 8.55 -17.89
C LYS A 104 9.13 8.77 -18.25
N TYR A 105 9.90 9.23 -17.28
CA TYR A 105 11.31 9.56 -17.43
C TYR A 105 12.14 9.01 -16.27
N THR A 106 13.42 8.74 -16.54
CA THR A 106 14.45 8.53 -15.53
C THR A 106 15.51 9.63 -15.65
N THR A 107 16.10 10.05 -14.53
CA THR A 107 17.18 11.05 -14.53
C THR A 107 18.52 10.35 -14.47
N SER A 108 19.50 10.87 -15.20
CA SER A 108 20.91 10.50 -15.05
C SER A 108 21.39 10.72 -13.61
N GLU A 109 22.42 10.00 -13.18
CA GLU A 109 23.06 10.16 -11.87
C GLU A 109 23.50 11.62 -11.62
N ASP A 110 23.98 12.28 -12.67
CA ASP A 110 24.36 13.71 -12.67
C ASP A 110 23.16 14.67 -12.66
N LYS A 111 21.92 14.17 -12.77
CA LYS A 111 20.65 14.92 -12.89
C LYS A 111 20.60 15.94 -14.04
N LYS A 112 21.63 16.01 -14.87
CA LYS A 112 21.73 16.89 -16.04
C LYS A 112 20.96 16.35 -17.26
N ILE A 113 20.72 15.04 -17.33
CA ILE A 113 20.09 14.38 -18.48
C ILE A 113 18.81 13.65 -18.04
N LEU A 114 17.73 13.86 -18.80
CA LEU A 114 16.43 13.22 -18.62
C LEU A 114 16.20 12.17 -19.72
N TYR A 115 16.23 10.89 -19.37
CA TYR A 115 15.91 9.81 -20.30
C TYR A 115 14.39 9.59 -20.32
N ILE A 116 13.73 9.94 -21.42
CA ILE A 116 12.31 9.67 -21.64
C ILE A 116 12.19 8.25 -22.21
N LYS A 117 11.31 7.42 -21.66
CA LYS A 117 11.10 6.07 -22.21
C LYS A 117 10.54 6.16 -23.63
N GLU A 118 11.07 5.35 -24.53
CA GLU A 118 10.72 5.33 -25.96
C GLU A 118 9.21 5.18 -26.22
N LYS A 119 8.52 4.39 -25.40
CA LYS A 119 7.05 4.24 -25.43
C LYS A 119 6.24 5.54 -25.27
N TYR A 120 6.87 6.62 -24.77
CA TYR A 120 6.27 7.95 -24.66
C TYR A 120 6.78 8.94 -25.71
N LEU A 121 7.86 8.60 -26.44
CA LEU A 121 8.39 9.41 -27.54
C LEU A 121 7.66 9.10 -28.86
N SER A 122 7.33 7.82 -29.10
CA SER A 122 6.74 7.35 -30.37
C SER A 122 5.30 7.79 -30.64
N LYS A 123 4.62 8.45 -29.68
CA LYS A 123 3.20 8.84 -29.83
C LYS A 123 2.99 10.27 -30.36
N ASN A 124 4.03 11.11 -30.39
CA ASN A 124 3.97 12.45 -30.96
C ASN A 124 5.13 12.65 -31.96
N ASN A 125 4.90 12.27 -33.23
CA ASN A 125 5.69 12.75 -34.38
C ASN A 125 5.46 14.26 -34.67
N HIS A 126 5.24 15.06 -33.63
CA HIS A 126 4.98 16.50 -33.70
C HIS A 126 5.82 17.24 -32.66
N TYR A 127 7.10 16.88 -32.57
CA TYR A 127 8.11 17.73 -31.94
C TYR A 127 8.52 18.81 -32.95
N ASN A 128 7.75 19.91 -33.01
CA ASN A 128 8.25 21.15 -33.58
C ASN A 128 9.21 21.76 -32.57
N SER A 129 10.51 21.64 -32.83
CA SER A 129 11.54 22.41 -32.15
C SER A 129 11.24 23.90 -32.37
N LYS A 130 10.67 24.57 -31.36
CA LYS A 130 10.64 26.03 -31.30
C LYS A 130 12.02 26.53 -30.94
N THR A 131 12.93 26.46 -31.90
CA THR A 131 14.18 27.20 -31.94
C THR A 131 14.26 27.80 -33.33
N SER A 132 13.67 28.97 -33.47
CA SER A 132 13.98 29.93 -34.52
C SER A 132 14.00 31.32 -33.88
#